data_AF-A0A6N6KDT6-F1
#
_entry.id   AF-A0A6N6KDT6-F1
#
_cell.length_a   1.000
_cell.length_b   1.000
_cell.length_c   1.000
_cell.angle_alpha   90.00
_cell.angle_beta   90.00
_cell.angle_gamma   90.00
#
_symmetry.space_group_name_H-M   'P 1'
#
loop_
_entity.id
_entity.type
_entity.pdbx_description
1 polymer ?
#
loop_
_entity_poly.entity_id
_entity_poly.type
_entity_poly.pdbx_seq_one_letter_code
_entity_poly.pdbx_strand_id
1 'polypeptide(L)'
;METNPDRNNFGKVLVFIVLIIIIISFSLQQLNAPFKEDLELNDIAGALGAMFIIILLVERVIEIFISIWRAPGSDLLKQQVETLEKAPTTPDQLIKAQEDYTKFKARTKSIALQLGFSISVLICATGIGLLSEIIDVLPEEAPSLQKSFIRGIDIVLTSGLIAGGSDAFHQFVNSIVVFFKTSKEKMENS
;
A
#
# COMPACT_ATOMS: atom_id res chain seq x y z
N MET A 1 -23.67 21.34 -10.87
CA MET A 1 -22.44 21.86 -10.23
C MET A 1 -21.29 21.04 -10.81
N GLU A 2 -20.79 21.44 -11.99
CA GLU A 2 -19.68 20.74 -12.65
C GLU A 2 -18.41 20.91 -11.81
N THR A 3 -17.91 19.80 -11.27
CA THR A 3 -16.60 19.81 -10.61
C THR A 3 -15.53 19.93 -11.68
N ASN A 4 -14.91 21.11 -11.79
CA ASN A 4 -13.79 21.35 -12.70
C ASN A 4 -12.72 20.24 -12.51
N PRO A 5 -12.43 19.42 -13.54
CA PRO A 5 -11.48 18.31 -13.45
C PRO A 5 -10.07 18.76 -13.04
N ASP A 6 -9.70 20.00 -13.35
CA ASP A 6 -8.37 20.55 -13.04
C ASP A 6 -8.15 20.73 -11.53
N ARG A 7 -9.21 20.98 -10.77
CA ARG A 7 -9.11 21.22 -9.31
C ARG A 7 -8.75 19.94 -8.54
N ASN A 8 -9.23 18.78 -9.00
CA ASN A 8 -8.90 17.49 -8.38
C ASN A 8 -7.48 17.01 -8.74
N ASN A 9 -7.00 17.36 -9.94
CA ASN A 9 -5.65 17.02 -10.36
C ASN A 9 -4.61 17.85 -9.58
N PHE A 10 -4.88 19.14 -9.36
CA PHE A 10 -4.00 20.00 -8.55
C PHE A 10 -3.83 19.48 -7.12
N GLY A 11 -4.93 19.09 -6.45
CA GLY A 11 -4.86 18.52 -5.10
C GLY A 11 -4.05 17.23 -5.02
N LYS A 12 -4.20 16.33 -6.01
CA LYS A 12 -3.42 15.09 -6.09
C LYS A 12 -1.93 15.36 -6.31
N VAL A 13 -1.59 16.31 -7.18
CA VAL A 13 -0.21 16.71 -7.44
C VAL A 13 0.42 17.29 -6.18
N LEU A 14 -0.30 18.13 -5.43
CA LEU A 14 0.20 18.70 -4.18
C LEU A 14 0.47 17.62 -3.13
N VAL A 15 -0.45 16.67 -2.94
CA VAL A 15 -0.24 15.53 -2.02
C VAL A 15 0.97 14.71 -2.45
N PHE A 16 1.13 14.44 -3.74
CA PHE A 16 2.27 13.70 -4.27
C PHE A 16 3.60 14.42 -4.03
N ILE A 17 3.64 15.75 -4.22
CA ILE A 17 4.82 16.57 -3.91
C ILE A 17 5.13 16.51 -2.41
N VAL A 18 4.13 16.61 -1.54
CA VAL A 18 4.33 16.51 -0.08
C VAL A 18 4.89 15.14 0.30
N LEU A 19 4.36 14.05 -0.27
CA LEU A 19 4.89 12.71 -0.04
C LEU A 19 6.34 12.58 -0.51
N ILE A 20 6.68 13.13 -1.69
CA ILE A 20 8.06 13.16 -2.18
C ILE A 20 8.96 13.93 -1.21
N ILE A 21 8.53 15.09 -0.72
CA ILE A 21 9.30 15.89 0.24
C ILE A 21 9.52 15.09 1.53
N ILE A 22 8.51 14.39 2.04
CA ILE A 22 8.62 13.53 3.22
C ILE A 22 9.63 12.41 2.94
N ILE A 23 9.48 11.67 1.84
CA ILE A 23 10.38 10.58 1.48
C ILE A 23 11.82 11.09 1.39
N ILE A 24 12.08 12.19 0.69
CA ILE A 24 13.41 12.78 0.57
C ILE A 24 13.94 13.21 1.94
N SER A 25 13.15 13.94 2.72
CA SER A 25 13.56 14.46 4.03
C SER A 25 13.96 13.33 4.99
N PHE A 26 13.16 12.26 5.05
CA PHE A 26 13.42 11.11 5.93
C PHE A 26 14.45 10.14 5.34
N SER A 27 14.65 10.11 4.02
CA SER A 27 15.75 9.34 3.41
C SER A 27 17.11 9.98 3.69
N LEU A 28 17.15 11.30 3.85
CA LEU A 28 18.37 12.04 4.22
C LEU A 28 18.67 11.96 5.73
N GLN A 29 17.66 11.68 6.56
CA GLN A 29 17.87 11.37 7.97
C GLN A 29 18.37 9.93 8.08
N GLN A 30 19.66 9.76 8.36
CA GLN A 30 20.21 8.46 8.70
C GLN A 30 19.62 8.03 10.05
N LEU A 31 18.54 7.26 10.01
CA LEU A 31 18.18 6.44 11.15
C LEU A 31 19.27 5.37 11.24
N ASN A 32 20.11 5.48 12.26
CA ASN A 32 21.05 4.44 12.65
C ASN A 32 20.24 3.26 13.21
N ALA A 33 19.57 2.52 12.33
CA ALA A 33 19.08 1.19 12.67
C ALA A 33 20.32 0.29 12.74
N PRO A 34 20.62 -0.33 13.88
CA PRO A 34 21.76 -1.24 13.98
C PRO A 34 21.53 -2.39 12.99
N PHE A 35 22.50 -2.61 12.12
CA PHE A 35 22.50 -3.76 11.22
C PHE A 35 22.51 -5.04 12.05
N LYS A 36 21.61 -5.98 11.72
CA LYS A 36 21.62 -7.31 12.31
C LYS A 36 22.60 -8.17 11.51
N GLU A 37 23.81 -8.34 12.04
CA GLU A 37 24.88 -9.12 11.41
C GLU A 37 24.55 -10.63 11.34
N ASP A 38 23.63 -11.12 12.19
CA ASP A 38 23.17 -12.51 12.21
C ASP A 38 21.64 -12.59 12.02
N LEU A 39 21.18 -12.71 10.78
CA LEU A 39 19.76 -12.89 10.46
C LEU A 39 19.38 -14.39 10.51
N GLU A 40 18.75 -14.82 11.61
CA GLU A 40 18.10 -16.13 11.65
C GLU A 40 16.73 -16.10 10.95
N LEU A 41 16.28 -17.26 10.44
CA LEU A 41 14.94 -17.39 9.85
C LEU A 41 13.82 -16.98 10.83
N ASN A 42 14.06 -17.14 12.13
CA ASN A 42 13.13 -16.74 13.17
C ASN A 42 13.00 -15.20 13.27
N ASP A 43 14.09 -14.46 13.10
CA ASP A 43 14.08 -13.00 13.06
C ASP A 43 13.28 -12.48 11.85
N ILE A 44 13.50 -13.09 10.68
CA ILE A 44 12.77 -12.74 9.46
C ILE A 44 11.27 -13.01 9.64
N ALA A 45 10.91 -14.18 10.19
CA ALA A 45 9.53 -14.51 10.48
C ALA A 45 8.89 -13.54 11.48
N GLY A 46 9.64 -13.13 12.52
CA GLY A 46 9.20 -12.12 13.49
C GLY A 46 8.97 -10.75 12.85
N ALA A 47 9.90 -10.28 12.01
CA ALA A 47 9.77 -9.01 11.29
C ALA A 47 8.59 -9.00 10.31
N LEU A 48 8.43 -10.08 9.54
CA LEU A 48 7.28 -10.26 8.65
C LEU A 48 5.97 -10.33 9.44
N GLY A 49 5.94 -10.99 10.59
CA GLY A 49 4.77 -11.03 11.48
C GLY A 49 4.40 -9.64 12.01
N ALA A 50 5.39 -8.86 12.46
CA ALA A 50 5.18 -7.49 12.90
C ALA A 50 4.67 -6.60 11.75
N MET A 51 5.24 -6.74 10.53
CA MET A 51 4.73 -6.07 9.34
C MET A 51 3.28 -6.46 9.05
N PHE A 52 2.95 -7.74 9.12
CA PHE A 52 1.59 -8.20 8.84
C PHE A 52 0.57 -7.56 9.79
N ILE A 53 0.91 -7.43 11.09
CA ILE A 53 0.05 -6.72 12.05
C ILE A 53 -0.15 -5.26 11.65
N ILE A 54 0.92 -4.56 11.26
CA ILE A 54 0.83 -3.16 10.79
C ILE A 54 -0.08 -3.08 9.57
N ILE A 55 0.07 -4.00 8.61
CA ILE A 55 -0.75 -4.06 7.39
C ILE A 55 -2.22 -4.24 7.74
N LEU A 56 -2.55 -5.22 8.58
CA LEU A 56 -3.93 -5.47 9.01
C LEU A 56 -4.53 -4.25 9.72
N LEU A 57 -3.76 -3.56 10.57
CA LEU A 57 -4.23 -2.36 11.26
C LEU A 57 -4.48 -1.21 10.28
N VAL A 58 -3.53 -0.93 9.39
CA VAL A 58 -3.65 0.14 8.40
C VAL A 58 -4.83 -0.13 7.47
N GLU A 59 -4.91 -1.35 6.92
CA GLU A 59 -6.01 -1.80 6.07
C GLU A 59 -7.35 -1.62 6.79
N ARG A 60 -7.46 -2.09 8.04
CA ARG A 60 -8.71 -2.01 8.80
C ARG A 60 -9.13 -0.58 9.11
N VAL A 61 -8.18 0.29 9.48
CA VAL A 61 -8.47 1.69 9.77
C VAL A 61 -8.99 2.41 8.53
N ILE A 62 -8.38 2.18 7.38
CA ILE A 62 -8.78 2.82 6.11
C ILE A 62 -10.14 2.30 5.66
N GLU A 63 -10.37 0.99 5.76
CA GLU A 63 -11.65 0.39 5.43
C GLU A 63 -12.77 1.01 6.27
N ILE A 64 -12.59 1.13 7.59
CA ILE A 64 -13.57 1.75 8.49
C ILE A 64 -13.80 3.20 8.09
N PHE A 65 -12.75 3.99 7.91
CA PHE A 65 -12.86 5.41 7.56
C PHE A 65 -13.62 5.62 6.24
N ILE A 66 -13.26 4.85 5.20
CA ILE A 66 -13.90 4.92 3.89
C ILE A 66 -15.34 4.41 3.96
N SER A 67 -15.63 3.37 4.76
CA SER A 67 -16.98 2.84 4.89
C SER A 67 -17.94 3.89 5.44
N ILE A 68 -17.53 4.63 6.48
CA ILE A 68 -18.32 5.71 7.10
C ILE A 68 -18.53 6.85 6.10
N TRP A 69 -17.45 7.29 5.45
CA TRP A 69 -17.52 8.44 4.54
C TRP A 69 -18.32 8.13 3.25
N ARG A 70 -18.23 6.89 2.76
CA ARG A 70 -18.85 6.47 1.49
C ARG A 70 -20.30 6.02 1.63
N ALA A 71 -20.72 5.56 2.81
CA ALA A 71 -22.03 4.92 3.04
C ALA A 71 -23.20 5.66 2.35
N PRO A 72 -23.39 6.99 2.51
CA PRO A 72 -24.55 7.68 1.93
C PRO A 72 -24.62 7.60 0.39
N GLY A 73 -23.46 7.69 -0.29
CA GLY A 73 -23.40 7.63 -1.76
C GLY A 73 -23.53 6.19 -2.28
N SER A 74 -23.00 5.22 -1.53
CA SER A 74 -23.12 3.80 -1.89
C SER A 74 -24.57 3.33 -1.82
N ASP A 75 -25.30 3.75 -0.79
CA ASP A 75 -26.67 3.29 -0.55
C ASP A 75 -27.63 3.84 -1.60
N LEU A 76 -27.45 5.12 -1.98
CA LEU A 76 -28.23 5.75 -3.04
C LEU A 76 -28.06 5.03 -4.39
N LEU A 77 -26.81 4.77 -4.81
CA LEU A 77 -26.53 4.13 -6.10
C LEU A 77 -26.97 2.66 -6.11
N LYS A 78 -26.81 1.94 -5.00
CA LYS A 78 -27.34 0.57 -4.86
C LYS A 78 -28.86 0.54 -4.98
N GLN A 79 -29.55 1.46 -4.30
CA GLN A 79 -31.00 1.56 -4.34
C GLN A 79 -31.50 1.87 -5.76
N GLN A 80 -30.78 2.74 -6.51
CA GLN A 80 -31.11 3.03 -7.91
C GLN A 80 -31.02 1.79 -8.79
N VAL A 81 -29.93 1.01 -8.67
CA VAL A 81 -29.78 -0.25 -9.40
C VAL A 81 -30.92 -1.22 -9.06
N GLU A 82 -31.19 -1.44 -7.77
CA GLU A 82 -32.23 -2.39 -7.33
C GLU A 82 -33.64 -1.95 -7.77
N THR A 83 -33.92 -0.65 -7.78
CA THR A 83 -35.22 -0.12 -8.23
C THR A 83 -35.40 -0.33 -9.73
N LEU A 84 -34.37 -0.07 -10.52
CA LEU A 84 -34.43 -0.25 -11.97
C LEU A 84 -34.51 -1.73 -12.34
N GLU A 85 -33.84 -2.63 -11.61
CA GLU A 85 -33.90 -4.09 -11.84
C GLU A 85 -35.32 -4.65 -11.67
N LYS A 86 -36.10 -4.06 -10.76
CA LYS A 86 -37.49 -4.48 -10.49
C LYS A 86 -38.53 -3.76 -11.35
N ALA A 87 -38.15 -2.70 -12.07
CA ALA A 87 -39.06 -1.91 -12.89
C ALA A 87 -39.00 -2.35 -14.37
N PRO A 88 -40.09 -2.22 -15.13
CA PRO A 88 -40.07 -2.38 -16.59
C PRO A 88 -39.33 -1.18 -17.21
N THR A 89 -38.00 -1.23 -17.18
CA THR A 89 -37.11 -0.19 -17.69
C THR A 89 -36.32 -0.69 -18.89
N THR A 90 -35.79 0.25 -19.68
CA THR A 90 -34.97 -0.11 -20.83
C THR A 90 -33.61 -0.65 -20.38
N PRO A 91 -33.03 -1.64 -21.09
CA PRO A 91 -31.70 -2.17 -20.77
C PRO A 91 -30.63 -1.09 -20.62
N ASP A 92 -30.73 0.00 -21.39
CA ASP A 92 -29.79 1.12 -21.35
C ASP A 92 -29.80 1.87 -20.00
N GLN A 93 -30.95 1.96 -19.32
CA GLN A 93 -31.05 2.63 -18.02
C GLN A 93 -30.39 1.79 -16.92
N LEU A 94 -30.58 0.47 -16.98
CA LEU A 94 -29.94 -0.50 -16.08
C LEU A 94 -28.42 -0.48 -16.22
N ILE A 95 -27.93 -0.52 -17.46
CA ILE A 95 -26.49 -0.48 -17.76
C ILE A 95 -25.86 0.79 -17.19
N LYS A 96 -26.50 1.96 -17.41
CA LYS A 96 -25.99 3.24 -16.88
C LYS A 96 -25.93 3.27 -15.35
N ALA A 97 -26.96 2.81 -14.67
CA ALA A 97 -26.96 2.78 -13.20
C ALA A 97 -25.87 1.85 -12.65
N GLN A 98 -25.66 0.69 -13.30
CA GLN A 98 -24.61 -0.25 -12.94
C GLN A 98 -23.20 0.31 -13.21
N GLU A 99 -23.03 1.02 -14.33
CA GLU A 99 -21.80 1.73 -14.64
C GLU A 99 -21.48 2.79 -13.59
N ASP A 100 -22.46 3.60 -13.19
CA ASP A 100 -22.25 4.67 -12.22
C ASP A 100 -21.91 4.10 -10.83
N TYR A 101 -22.56 3.02 -10.42
CA TYR A 101 -22.20 2.29 -9.21
C TYR A 101 -20.78 1.71 -9.28
N THR A 102 -20.39 1.15 -10.42
CA THR A 102 -19.04 0.59 -10.62
C THR A 102 -17.98 1.69 -10.62
N LYS A 103 -18.22 2.82 -11.29
CA LYS A 103 -17.35 4.01 -11.29
C LYS A 103 -17.18 4.55 -9.88
N PHE A 104 -18.24 4.62 -9.09
CA PHE A 104 -18.19 5.03 -7.69
C PHE A 104 -17.36 4.08 -6.82
N LYS A 105 -17.55 2.76 -6.99
CA LYS A 105 -16.75 1.73 -6.30
C LYS A 105 -15.25 1.83 -6.67
N ALA A 106 -14.95 2.02 -7.96
CA ALA A 106 -13.57 2.18 -8.43
C ALA A 106 -12.91 3.45 -7.86
N ARG A 107 -13.63 4.57 -7.88
CA ARG A 107 -13.15 5.85 -7.32
C ARG A 107 -12.83 5.73 -5.83
N THR A 108 -13.71 5.08 -5.09
CA THR A 108 -13.55 4.94 -3.63
C THR A 108 -12.43 3.96 -3.26
N LYS A 109 -12.24 2.90 -4.05
CA LYS A 109 -11.05 2.03 -3.94
C LYS A 109 -9.76 2.79 -4.22
N SER A 110 -9.74 3.64 -5.26
CA SER A 110 -8.57 4.48 -5.58
C SER A 110 -8.22 5.43 -4.44
N ILE A 111 -9.22 6.05 -3.79
CA ILE A 111 -8.99 6.93 -2.65
C ILE A 111 -8.47 6.14 -1.44
N ALA A 112 -9.03 4.96 -1.16
CA ALA A 112 -8.55 4.08 -0.09
C ALA A 112 -7.06 3.74 -0.27
N LEU A 113 -6.65 3.39 -1.49
CA LEU A 113 -5.25 3.10 -1.81
C LEU A 113 -4.34 4.31 -1.59
N GLN A 114 -4.78 5.51 -2.00
CA GLN A 114 -3.99 6.73 -1.81
C GLN A 114 -3.82 7.09 -0.34
N LEU A 115 -4.87 6.95 0.46
CA LEU A 115 -4.80 7.15 1.91
C LEU A 115 -3.89 6.11 2.57
N GLY A 116 -4.02 4.85 2.17
CA GLY A 116 -3.17 3.78 2.68
C GLY A 116 -1.71 3.98 2.38
N PHE A 117 -1.39 4.36 1.15
CA PHE A 117 -0.02 4.69 0.79
C PHE A 117 0.51 5.88 1.59
N SER A 118 -0.29 6.94 1.74
CA SER A 118 0.13 8.14 2.47
C SER A 118 0.41 7.84 3.95
N ILE A 119 -0.48 7.09 4.62
CA ILE A 119 -0.30 6.68 6.01
C ILE A 119 0.92 5.77 6.14
N SER A 120 1.11 4.84 5.20
CA SER A 120 2.24 3.91 5.21
C SER A 120 3.57 4.64 5.02
N VAL A 121 3.63 5.69 4.20
CA VAL A 121 4.84 6.54 4.07
C VAL A 121 5.19 7.20 5.40
N LEU A 122 4.19 7.67 6.16
CA LEU A 122 4.42 8.25 7.48
C LEU A 122 4.93 7.21 8.48
N ILE A 123 4.42 5.98 8.43
CA ILE A 123 4.90 4.86 9.26
C ILE A 123 6.35 4.52 8.87
N CYS A 124 6.63 4.41 7.57
CA CYS A 124 7.98 4.09 7.09
C CYS A 124 8.98 5.20 7.43
N ALA A 125 8.54 6.46 7.48
CA ALA A 125 9.37 7.57 7.91
C ALA A 125 9.90 7.43 9.34
N THR A 126 9.25 6.65 10.23
CA THR A 126 9.70 6.47 11.62
C THR A 126 10.83 5.46 11.79
N GLY A 127 11.32 4.83 10.72
CA GLY A 127 12.34 3.79 10.80
C GLY A 127 11.89 2.44 10.28
N ILE A 128 10.59 2.20 10.29
CA ILE A 128 10.00 0.91 9.91
C ILE A 128 10.21 0.67 8.41
N GLY A 129 10.92 -0.39 8.05
CA GLY A 129 11.22 -0.72 6.66
C GLY A 129 11.45 -2.21 6.48
N LEU A 130 10.89 -2.77 5.41
CA LEU A 130 10.98 -4.19 5.11
C LEU A 130 12.41 -4.58 4.71
N LEU A 131 13.04 -3.76 3.88
CA LEU A 131 14.36 -4.06 3.33
C LEU A 131 15.43 -3.94 4.42
N SER A 132 15.31 -2.94 5.28
CA SER A 132 16.20 -2.76 6.44
C SER A 132 16.09 -3.86 7.49
N GLU A 133 14.94 -4.52 7.63
CA GLU A 133 14.75 -5.63 8.57
C GLU A 133 15.16 -7.00 7.99
N ILE A 134 15.12 -7.18 6.66
CA ILE A 134 15.33 -8.49 6.01
C ILE A 134 16.69 -8.59 5.31
N ILE A 135 17.26 -7.47 4.87
CA ILE A 135 18.50 -7.47 4.11
C ILE A 135 19.49 -6.53 4.76
N ASP A 136 20.64 -7.08 5.11
CA ASP A 136 21.83 -6.30 5.43
C ASP A 136 22.45 -5.81 4.11
N VAL A 137 21.91 -4.73 3.55
CA VAL A 137 22.22 -4.32 2.16
C VAL A 137 23.54 -3.55 2.06
N LEU A 138 24.07 -3.00 3.15
CA LEU A 138 25.10 -1.96 3.06
C LEU A 138 26.20 -2.11 4.11
N PRO A 139 27.47 -2.23 3.66
CA PRO A 139 28.62 -2.09 4.55
C PRO A 139 28.57 -0.77 5.33
N GLU A 140 29.07 -0.75 6.56
CA GLU A 140 29.15 0.48 7.37
C GLU A 140 29.86 1.63 6.62
N GLU A 141 30.77 1.30 5.71
CA GLU A 141 31.57 2.24 4.92
C GLU A 141 30.88 2.77 3.65
N ALA A 142 29.63 2.34 3.37
CA ALA A 142 28.92 2.78 2.18
C ALA A 142 28.72 4.32 2.16
N PRO A 143 28.87 4.98 1.00
CA PRO A 143 28.63 6.42 0.86
C PRO A 143 27.24 6.82 1.39
N SER A 144 27.17 7.96 2.07
CA SER A 144 25.92 8.47 2.67
C SER A 144 24.78 8.58 1.67
N LEU A 145 25.08 8.96 0.43
CA LEU A 145 24.10 9.05 -0.66
C LEU A 145 23.49 7.68 -1.03
N GLN A 146 24.30 6.62 -1.01
CA GLN A 146 23.83 5.26 -1.29
C GLN A 146 22.91 4.78 -0.17
N LYS A 147 23.29 5.02 1.09
CA LYS A 147 22.44 4.72 2.27
C LYS A 147 21.08 5.42 2.16
N SER A 148 21.07 6.70 1.84
CA SER A 148 19.83 7.47 1.64
C SER A 148 18.99 6.96 0.46
N PHE A 149 19.63 6.57 -0.65
CA PHE A 149 18.92 6.03 -1.81
C PHE A 149 18.22 4.70 -1.50
N ILE A 150 18.92 3.77 -0.84
CA ILE A 150 18.34 2.49 -0.43
C ILE A 150 17.23 2.71 0.58
N ARG A 151 17.39 3.65 1.51
CA ARG A 151 16.32 4.02 2.46
C ARG A 151 15.07 4.55 1.74
N GLY A 152 15.24 5.38 0.72
CA GLY A 152 14.13 5.88 -0.10
C GLY A 152 13.41 4.75 -0.83
N ILE A 153 14.15 3.80 -1.40
CA ILE A 153 13.57 2.58 -2.02
C ILE A 153 12.80 1.76 -0.99
N ASP A 154 13.38 1.52 0.20
CA ASP A 154 12.74 0.77 1.27
C ASP A 154 11.41 1.42 1.69
N ILE A 155 11.38 2.74 1.88
CA ILE A 155 10.15 3.47 2.21
C ILE A 155 9.10 3.28 1.11
N VAL A 156 9.45 3.42 -0.17
CA VAL A 156 8.49 3.27 -1.28
C VAL A 156 7.97 1.84 -1.39
N LEU A 157 8.85 0.85 -1.32
CA LEU A 157 8.48 -0.57 -1.43
C LEU A 157 7.63 -1.01 -0.25
N THR A 158 8.05 -0.69 0.98
CA THR A 158 7.32 -1.02 2.20
C THR A 158 5.95 -0.32 2.23
N SER A 159 5.90 0.96 1.87
CA SER A 159 4.62 1.69 1.80
C SER A 159 3.68 1.13 0.73
N GLY A 160 4.23 0.71 -0.42
CA GLY A 160 3.49 0.04 -1.48
C GLY A 160 2.92 -1.30 -1.02
N LEU A 161 3.71 -2.08 -0.29
CA LEU A 161 3.30 -3.37 0.28
C LEU A 161 2.18 -3.19 1.31
N ILE A 162 2.33 -2.23 2.24
CA ILE A 162 1.31 -1.95 3.26
C ILE A 162 0.02 -1.43 2.62
N ALA A 163 0.12 -0.48 1.69
CA ALA A 163 -1.05 0.05 0.97
C ALA A 163 -1.74 -1.00 0.10
N GLY A 164 -1.01 -2.01 -0.35
CA GLY A 164 -1.53 -3.16 -1.09
C GLY A 164 -2.42 -4.08 -0.26
N GLY A 165 -2.38 -3.97 1.07
CA GLY A 165 -3.18 -4.78 2.00
C GLY A 165 -2.64 -6.20 2.20
N SER A 166 -3.39 -7.01 2.96
CA SER A 166 -2.99 -8.37 3.32
C SER A 166 -2.75 -9.28 2.11
N ASP A 167 -3.51 -9.10 1.02
CA ASP A 167 -3.38 -9.92 -0.19
C ASP A 167 -2.02 -9.73 -0.87
N ALA A 168 -1.57 -8.48 -1.00
CA ALA A 168 -0.26 -8.17 -1.57
C ALA A 168 0.86 -8.73 -0.68
N PHE A 169 0.70 -8.64 0.65
CA PHE A 169 1.64 -9.22 1.60
C PHE A 169 1.70 -10.75 1.51
N HIS A 170 0.56 -11.43 1.42
CA HIS A 170 0.52 -12.89 1.26
C HIS A 170 1.21 -13.34 -0.02
N GLN A 171 0.99 -12.63 -1.14
CA GLN A 171 1.69 -12.92 -2.39
C GLN A 171 3.20 -12.74 -2.25
N PHE A 172 3.62 -11.64 -1.60
CA PHE A 172 5.04 -11.37 -1.33
C PHE A 172 5.70 -12.47 -0.49
N VAL A 173 5.09 -12.86 0.63
CA VAL A 173 5.60 -13.96 1.48
C VAL A 173 5.67 -15.28 0.71
N ASN A 174 4.65 -15.58 -0.09
CA ASN A 174 4.65 -16.79 -0.93
C ASN A 174 5.82 -16.78 -1.94
N SER A 175 6.12 -15.64 -2.56
CA SER A 175 7.28 -15.51 -3.45
C SER A 175 8.61 -15.81 -2.73
N ILE A 176 8.77 -15.32 -1.49
CA ILE A 176 9.94 -15.62 -0.65
C ILE A 176 10.03 -17.13 -0.36
N VAL A 177 8.93 -17.75 0.07
CA VAL A 177 8.89 -19.18 0.38
C VAL A 177 9.25 -20.03 -0.84
N VAL A 178 8.68 -19.71 -2.00
CA VAL A 178 8.98 -20.39 -3.27
C VAL A 178 10.45 -20.24 -3.64
N PHE A 179 11.03 -19.05 -3.47
CA PHE A 179 12.45 -18.81 -3.73
C PHE A 179 13.37 -19.67 -2.84
N PHE A 180 13.10 -19.72 -1.53
CA PHE A 180 13.89 -20.54 -0.61
C PHE A 180 13.76 -22.03 -0.89
N LYS A 181 12.54 -22.51 -1.16
CA LYS A 181 12.29 -23.91 -1.52
C LYS A 181 13.07 -24.31 -2.77
N THR A 182 12.98 -23.49 -3.83
CA THR A 182 13.68 -23.74 -5.10
C THR A 182 15.20 -23.70 -4.93
N SER A 183 15.71 -22.76 -4.13
CA SER A 183 17.15 -22.65 -3.84
C SER A 183 17.67 -23.88 -3.10
N LYS A 184 16.92 -24.37 -2.10
CA LYS A 184 17.27 -25.59 -1.35
C LYS A 184 17.29 -26.82 -2.26
N GLU A 185 16.24 -27.02 -3.06
CA GLU A 185 16.16 -28.14 -4.02
C GLU A 185 17.33 -28.13 -5.02
N LYS A 186 17.78 -26.95 -5.46
CA LYS A 186 18.93 -26.82 -6.36
C LYS A 186 20.26 -27.17 -5.69
N MET A 187 20.41 -26.87 -4.39
CA MET A 187 21.60 -27.23 -3.62
C MET A 187 21.66 -28.72 -3.28
N GLU A 188 20.51 -29.36 -3.06
CA GLU A 188 20.44 -30.81 -2.78
C GLU A 188 20.64 -31.68 -4.03
N ASN A 189 20.36 -31.13 -5.22
CA ASN A 189 20.50 -31.83 -6.51
C ASN A 189 21.81 -31.49 -7.26
N SER A 190 22.71 -30.71 -6.65
CA SER A 190 24.01 -30.32 -7.23
C SER A 190 25.17 -30.93 -6.44
#